data_AF-A0A3D2ID59-F1
#
_entry.id   AF-A0A3D2ID59-F1
#
_cell.length_a   1.000
_cell.length_b   1.000
_cell.length_c   1.000
_cell.angle_alpha   90.00
_cell.angle_beta   90.00
_cell.angle_gamma   90.00
#
_symmetry.space_group_name_H-M   'P 1'
#
loop_
_entity.id
_entity.type
_entity.pdbx_description
1 polymer ?
#
loop_
_entity_poly.entity_id
_entity_poly.type
_entity_poly.pdbx_seq_one_letter_code
_entity_poly.pdbx_strand_id
1 'polypeptide(L)'
;KTYPQNTLKYYFNQSYINNRQTDGNRVQSGSISLYELNVDRIQGSDLIQPFIIKGENLNDFVFNNVTGTIETNEYLELAAGTQITGAYPFTSFVTRERLIGNGSAPYNGFDIIDGVSSRNTVHKFIAIENVMDYGRVRSPKFDFKKFYILGDIVPNAASIEGAASPRQKYMALFSFPEIFKAQRIKPGSLELNFYVTGTLIGTAKDNKRNGEIIETLGPRTNGVVGTVLYEEGILLLTGNYSLDSSVQDGYLCPVTGTSTTIKGPGAVTLQDAWKDNPKWAHFGAYESFIQPTDSVFSQSYAPVSSSYELKFKGTNTIPTLTMFAHADKNEFNWSNNLTYVDRNFATGSTYQEIAVAETGSTVYREKEYIEVKNTISSSFANYSASYQDQTFITKVNIYDEDDILIGTAKLAKPVTKTNSTDYTFKLKIDL
;
A
#
# COMPACT_ATOMS: atom_id res chain seq x y z
N LYS A 1 -1.32 9.80 -9.97
CA LYS A 1 -0.54 8.67 -9.42
C LYS A 1 0.40 9.20 -8.36
N THR A 2 0.33 8.67 -7.15
CA THR A 2 1.26 9.00 -6.06
C THR A 2 2.16 7.79 -5.77
N TYR A 3 3.36 8.04 -5.28
CA TYR A 3 4.37 7.01 -5.00
C TYR A 3 4.87 7.14 -3.56
N PRO A 4 4.07 6.72 -2.56
CA PRO A 4 4.51 6.78 -1.17
C PRO A 4 5.79 5.98 -1.00
N GLN A 5 6.82 6.60 -0.41
CA GLN A 5 8.10 5.97 -0.17
C GLN A 5 8.13 5.44 1.26
N ASN A 6 8.50 4.17 1.40
CA ASN A 6 8.70 3.52 2.68
C ASN A 6 10.14 3.03 2.79
N THR A 7 10.75 3.26 3.96
CA THR A 7 12.08 2.77 4.31
C THR A 7 11.95 1.94 5.57
N LEU A 8 12.20 0.65 5.48
CA LEU A 8 12.26 -0.24 6.63
C LEU A 8 13.72 -0.39 7.06
N LYS A 9 13.98 -0.31 8.35
CA LYS A 9 15.30 -0.58 8.92
C LYS A 9 15.20 -1.66 9.97
N TYR A 10 16.18 -2.54 9.99
CA TYR A 10 16.22 -3.66 10.93
C TYR A 10 17.59 -3.64 11.61
N TYR A 11 17.62 -3.48 12.93
CA TYR A 11 18.85 -3.51 13.74
C TYR A 11 18.51 -3.61 15.24
N PHE A 12 19.44 -4.10 16.06
CA PHE A 12 19.30 -4.20 17.53
C PHE A 12 17.97 -4.79 18.01
N ASN A 13 17.53 -5.91 17.41
CA ASN A 13 16.28 -6.58 17.77
C ASN A 13 15.02 -5.69 17.61
N GLN A 14 15.11 -4.67 16.76
CA GLN A 14 13.99 -3.79 16.43
C GLN A 14 13.89 -3.62 14.91
N SER A 15 12.65 -3.38 14.47
CA SER A 15 12.35 -2.94 13.12
C SER A 15 11.80 -1.51 13.19
N TYR A 16 12.04 -0.71 12.16
CA TYR A 16 11.63 0.69 12.10
C TYR A 16 11.09 1.03 10.73
N ILE A 17 10.04 1.84 10.69
CA ILE A 17 9.50 2.40 9.44
C ILE A 17 9.85 3.88 9.40
N ASN A 18 10.47 4.33 8.32
CA ASN A 18 10.82 5.73 8.06
C ASN A 18 11.58 6.40 9.23
N ASN A 19 12.50 5.65 9.88
CA ASN A 19 13.25 6.05 11.08
C ASN A 19 12.38 6.45 12.29
N ARG A 20 11.11 6.04 12.32
CA ARG A 20 10.23 6.31 13.46
C ARG A 20 10.43 5.23 14.51
N GLN A 21 10.93 5.63 15.67
CA GLN A 21 11.18 4.71 16.79
C GLN A 21 9.92 4.44 17.62
N THR A 22 8.99 5.40 17.67
CA THR A 22 7.73 5.32 18.43
C THR A 22 6.63 6.04 17.66
N ASP A 23 5.66 5.32 17.11
CA ASP A 23 4.42 5.89 16.55
C ASP A 23 3.23 5.27 17.28
N GLY A 24 2.62 6.01 18.20
CA GLY A 24 1.40 5.61 18.90
C GLY A 24 1.60 4.83 20.20
N ASN A 25 0.52 4.74 20.97
CA ASN A 25 0.47 4.05 22.25
C ASN A 25 0.30 2.53 22.01
N ARG A 26 1.15 1.69 22.61
CA ARG A 26 1.13 0.22 22.49
C ARG A 26 1.34 -0.32 21.06
N VAL A 27 2.03 0.42 20.21
CA VAL A 27 2.36 0.01 18.83
C VAL A 27 3.78 -0.58 18.82
N GLN A 28 3.95 -1.78 18.26
CA GLN A 28 5.26 -2.41 18.13
C GLN A 28 6.16 -1.59 17.19
N SER A 29 7.44 -1.49 17.52
CA SER A 29 8.41 -0.81 16.63
C SER A 29 8.41 -1.45 15.24
N GLY A 30 8.36 -0.62 14.19
CA GLY A 30 8.31 -1.05 12.79
C GLY A 30 6.95 -1.56 12.32
N SER A 31 5.89 -1.20 13.05
CA SER A 31 4.51 -1.32 12.60
C SER A 31 3.87 0.06 12.42
N ILE A 32 2.86 0.14 11.55
CA ILE A 32 2.01 1.32 11.38
C ILE A 32 0.77 1.12 12.23
N SER A 33 0.46 2.10 13.08
CA SER A 33 -0.81 2.15 13.79
C SER A 33 -1.95 2.38 12.79
N LEU A 34 -2.95 1.50 12.82
CA LEU A 34 -4.17 1.62 12.02
C LEU A 34 -5.29 2.32 12.82
N TYR A 35 -4.90 3.14 13.80
CA TYR A 35 -5.81 3.83 14.71
C TYR A 35 -6.86 4.70 14.00
N GLU A 36 -6.67 5.07 12.74
CA GLU A 36 -7.61 5.92 12.00
C GLU A 36 -8.68 5.16 11.21
N LEU A 37 -8.64 3.82 11.18
CA LEU A 37 -9.69 3.04 10.54
C LEU A 37 -10.93 3.03 11.44
N ASN A 38 -12.10 3.39 10.88
CA ASN A 38 -13.42 3.54 11.53
C ASN A 38 -13.89 2.26 12.24
N VAL A 39 -13.23 1.90 13.33
CA VAL A 39 -13.55 0.75 14.18
C VAL A 39 -13.99 1.30 15.51
N ASP A 40 -15.20 0.91 15.94
CA ASP A 40 -15.78 1.28 17.22
C ASP A 40 -14.87 0.84 18.37
N ARG A 41 -14.67 1.73 19.33
CA ARG A 41 -13.70 1.58 20.42
C ARG A 41 -14.25 2.17 21.69
N ILE A 42 -13.92 1.53 22.80
CA ILE A 42 -14.23 2.04 24.14
C ILE A 42 -13.50 3.39 24.32
N GLN A 43 -14.24 4.39 24.81
CA GLN A 43 -13.70 5.72 25.10
C GLN A 43 -12.47 5.62 26.01
N GLY A 44 -11.32 6.11 25.51
CA GLY A 44 -10.04 6.05 26.24
C GLY A 44 -9.23 4.77 26.07
N SER A 45 -9.66 3.84 25.20
CA SER A 45 -8.87 2.65 24.82
C SER A 45 -8.37 2.75 23.38
N ASP A 46 -7.06 2.52 23.20
CA ASP A 46 -6.44 2.41 21.88
C ASP A 46 -6.43 0.98 21.31
N LEU A 47 -7.03 0.03 22.04
CA LEU A 47 -7.08 -1.39 21.67
C LEU A 47 -8.41 -1.75 21.02
N ILE A 48 -8.34 -2.68 20.06
CA ILE A 48 -9.50 -3.37 19.51
C ILE A 48 -9.89 -4.51 20.44
N GLN A 49 -11.18 -4.65 20.70
CA GLN A 49 -11.75 -5.71 21.53
C GLN A 49 -12.63 -6.63 20.69
N PRO A 50 -12.04 -7.63 20.02
CA PRO A 50 -12.84 -8.68 19.41
C PRO A 50 -13.55 -9.53 20.47
N PHE A 51 -14.70 -10.07 20.13
CA PHE A 51 -15.33 -11.15 20.86
C PHE A 51 -15.82 -12.23 19.90
N ILE A 52 -15.84 -13.47 20.39
CA ILE A 52 -16.51 -14.60 19.73
C ILE A 52 -17.34 -15.34 20.78
N ILE A 53 -18.44 -15.97 20.37
CA ILE A 53 -19.23 -16.83 21.25
C ILE A 53 -19.01 -18.27 20.81
N LYS A 54 -18.63 -19.14 21.75
CA LYS A 54 -18.37 -20.55 21.46
C LYS A 54 -19.64 -21.23 20.92
N GLY A 55 -19.54 -21.86 19.76
CA GLY A 55 -20.65 -22.56 19.09
C GLY A 55 -21.42 -21.74 18.06
N GLU A 56 -21.14 -20.45 17.87
CA GLU A 56 -21.75 -19.65 16.79
C GLU A 56 -21.09 -19.90 15.43
N ASN A 57 -19.80 -20.27 15.41
CA ASN A 57 -19.09 -20.64 14.19
C ASN A 57 -19.19 -22.14 13.94
N LEU A 58 -19.86 -22.53 12.85
CA LEU A 58 -20.02 -23.94 12.40
C LEU A 58 -18.69 -24.70 12.22
N ASN A 59 -17.60 -23.98 11.98
CA ASN A 59 -16.28 -24.53 11.68
C ASN A 59 -15.26 -24.30 12.81
N ASP A 60 -15.67 -23.77 13.98
CA ASP A 60 -14.76 -23.45 15.10
C ASP A 60 -13.51 -22.63 14.70
N PHE A 61 -13.64 -21.74 13.71
CA PHE A 61 -12.57 -20.82 13.36
C PHE A 61 -12.44 -19.76 14.47
N VAL A 62 -11.38 -19.89 15.26
CA VAL A 62 -11.01 -18.93 16.30
C VAL A 62 -9.89 -18.03 15.78
N PHE A 63 -10.04 -16.72 15.94
CA PHE A 63 -8.93 -15.80 15.72
C PHE A 63 -7.87 -16.04 16.79
N ASN A 64 -6.63 -16.36 16.40
CA ASN A 64 -5.50 -16.60 17.32
C ASN A 64 -5.33 -15.51 18.41
N ASN A 65 -5.74 -14.28 18.13
CA ASN A 65 -5.60 -13.14 19.04
C ASN A 65 -6.76 -12.96 20.04
N VAL A 66 -7.86 -13.72 19.90
CA VAL A 66 -8.97 -13.73 20.87
C VAL A 66 -8.67 -14.66 22.05
N THR A 67 -7.73 -15.59 21.85
CA THR A 67 -7.31 -16.61 22.80
C THR A 67 -5.86 -16.41 23.23
N GLY A 68 -5.48 -15.19 23.63
CA GLY A 68 -4.10 -14.81 23.98
C GLY A 68 -3.42 -15.68 25.06
N THR A 69 -4.14 -16.62 25.68
CA THR A 69 -3.62 -17.54 26.69
C THR A 69 -4.25 -18.94 26.63
N ILE A 70 -5.27 -19.16 25.79
CA ILE A 70 -6.05 -20.39 25.78
C ILE A 70 -5.35 -21.39 24.85
N GLU A 71 -4.56 -22.29 25.42
CA GLU A 71 -4.09 -23.48 24.69
C GLU A 71 -5.32 -24.20 24.11
N THR A 72 -5.20 -24.90 22.97
CA THR A 72 -6.32 -25.56 22.29
C THR A 72 -7.21 -26.39 23.23
N ASN A 73 -6.64 -26.89 24.33
CA ASN A 73 -7.33 -27.61 25.40
C ASN A 73 -8.31 -26.72 26.21
N GLU A 74 -7.94 -25.50 26.58
CA GLU A 74 -8.84 -24.59 27.31
C GLU A 74 -10.02 -24.14 26.44
N TYR A 75 -9.85 -23.98 25.11
CA TYR A 75 -10.97 -23.65 24.21
C TYR A 75 -11.98 -24.80 24.17
N LEU A 76 -11.50 -26.05 24.14
CA LEU A 76 -12.34 -27.25 24.13
C LEU A 76 -13.15 -27.39 25.43
N GLU A 77 -12.61 -26.94 26.56
CA GLU A 77 -13.25 -27.01 27.88
C GLU A 77 -14.34 -25.95 28.13
N LEU A 78 -14.37 -24.86 27.35
CA LEU A 78 -15.40 -23.82 27.51
C LEU A 78 -16.81 -24.35 27.20
N ALA A 79 -17.85 -23.87 27.88
CA ALA A 79 -19.22 -24.21 27.53
C ALA A 79 -19.64 -23.51 26.22
N ALA A 80 -20.52 -24.14 25.42
CA ALA A 80 -21.17 -23.44 24.30
C ALA A 80 -21.97 -22.23 24.82
N GLY A 81 -21.93 -21.12 24.10
CA GLY A 81 -22.49 -19.84 24.53
C GLY A 81 -21.55 -18.95 25.35
N THR A 82 -20.34 -19.42 25.70
CA THR A 82 -19.37 -18.59 26.41
C THR A 82 -18.77 -17.53 25.48
N GLN A 83 -18.79 -16.27 25.92
CA GLN A 83 -18.12 -15.17 25.23
C GLN A 83 -16.62 -15.19 25.55
N ILE A 84 -15.81 -15.25 24.49
CA ILE A 84 -14.35 -15.18 24.55
C ILE A 84 -13.97 -13.81 24.01
N THR A 85 -13.19 -13.05 24.77
CA THR A 85 -12.77 -11.68 24.41
C THR A 85 -11.26 -11.58 24.30
N GLY A 86 -10.78 -10.74 23.38
CA GLY A 86 -9.37 -10.41 23.24
C GLY A 86 -9.15 -8.91 23.30
N ALA A 87 -7.90 -8.48 23.42
CA ALA A 87 -7.53 -7.08 23.26
C ALA A 87 -6.17 -6.97 22.59
N TYR A 88 -6.10 -6.27 21.45
CA TYR A 88 -4.84 -6.07 20.74
C TYR A 88 -4.79 -4.70 20.03
N PRO A 89 -3.58 -4.11 19.86
CA PRO A 89 -3.42 -2.89 19.10
C PRO A 89 -3.60 -3.16 17.60
N PHE A 90 -4.39 -2.34 16.90
CA PHE A 90 -4.58 -2.52 15.46
C PHE A 90 -3.39 -1.95 14.70
N THR A 91 -2.53 -2.83 14.19
CA THR A 91 -1.27 -2.46 13.55
C THR A 91 -1.06 -3.26 12.27
N SER A 92 -0.28 -2.71 11.35
CA SER A 92 0.18 -3.41 10.15
C SER A 92 1.69 -3.33 10.04
N PHE A 93 2.34 -4.42 9.67
CA PHE A 93 3.79 -4.51 9.54
C PHE A 93 4.17 -5.43 8.39
N VAL A 94 5.38 -5.24 7.86
CA VAL A 94 5.94 -6.12 6.83
C VAL A 94 6.49 -7.35 7.53
N THR A 95 5.97 -8.53 7.18
CA THR A 95 6.41 -9.78 7.80
C THR A 95 7.65 -10.30 7.10
N ARG A 96 8.57 -10.88 7.87
CA ARG A 96 9.76 -11.58 7.36
C ARG A 96 9.76 -12.99 7.94
N GLU A 97 9.66 -13.99 7.08
CA GLU A 97 9.65 -15.40 7.46
C GLU A 97 10.86 -16.13 6.89
N ARG A 98 11.47 -17.01 7.68
CA ARG A 98 12.65 -17.79 7.29
C ARG A 98 12.27 -19.21 6.91
N LEU A 99 12.82 -19.68 5.79
CA LEU A 99 12.71 -21.06 5.33
C LEU A 99 14.09 -21.72 5.29
N ILE A 100 14.18 -22.95 5.79
CA ILE A 100 15.38 -23.79 5.69
C ILE A 100 15.04 -25.06 4.90
N GLY A 101 15.79 -25.32 3.83
CA GLY A 101 15.73 -26.59 3.12
C GLY A 101 16.68 -27.61 3.75
N ASN A 102 16.21 -28.83 4.03
CA ASN A 102 17.06 -29.96 4.43
C ASN A 102 16.42 -31.29 3.94
N GLY A 103 17.26 -32.20 3.42
CA GLY A 103 16.91 -33.59 3.12
C GLY A 103 15.94 -33.91 1.95
N SER A 104 15.64 -35.21 1.85
CA SER A 104 14.68 -35.85 0.92
C SER A 104 13.36 -36.11 1.67
N ALA A 105 12.45 -35.15 1.69
CA ALA A 105 11.25 -35.20 2.54
C ALA A 105 10.02 -35.87 1.87
N PRO A 106 9.09 -36.46 2.65
CA PRO A 106 7.81 -37.01 2.17
C PRO A 106 6.78 -35.93 1.79
N TYR A 107 7.07 -34.64 2.03
CA TYR A 107 6.36 -33.48 1.49
C TYR A 107 7.38 -32.48 0.91
N ASN A 108 7.75 -32.62 -0.36
CA ASN A 108 8.43 -31.59 -1.17
C ASN A 108 9.67 -30.86 -0.57
N GLY A 109 10.56 -31.54 0.16
CA GLY A 109 11.96 -31.11 0.35
C GLY A 109 12.29 -29.93 1.29
N PHE A 110 11.40 -29.55 2.20
CA PHE A 110 11.69 -28.58 3.28
C PHE A 110 11.62 -29.26 4.64
N ASP A 111 12.56 -28.93 5.54
CA ASP A 111 12.50 -29.41 6.93
C ASP A 111 11.91 -28.37 7.85
N ILE A 112 11.00 -28.84 8.71
CA ILE A 112 10.50 -28.10 9.86
C ILE A 112 11.56 -28.25 10.96
N ILE A 113 12.56 -27.37 10.95
CA ILE A 113 13.54 -27.31 12.04
C ILE A 113 12.94 -26.43 13.14
N ASP A 114 12.60 -27.08 14.25
CA ASP A 114 12.46 -26.54 15.61
C ASP A 114 12.27 -25.02 15.75
N GLY A 115 11.03 -24.54 15.53
CA GLY A 115 10.64 -23.13 15.73
C GLY A 115 11.18 -22.13 14.69
N VAL A 116 12.02 -22.56 13.75
CA VAL A 116 12.68 -21.70 12.76
C VAL A 116 11.91 -21.63 11.44
N SER A 117 11.45 -22.78 10.93
CA SER A 117 10.57 -22.85 9.76
C SER A 117 9.26 -23.49 10.18
N SER A 118 8.19 -22.69 10.24
CA SER A 118 6.88 -23.18 10.66
C SER A 118 6.14 -23.87 9.50
N ARG A 119 5.25 -24.82 9.82
CA ARG A 119 4.36 -25.45 8.82
C ARG A 119 3.58 -24.40 8.02
N ASN A 120 3.13 -23.33 8.69
CA ASN A 120 2.40 -22.23 8.06
C ASN A 120 3.27 -21.49 7.05
N THR A 121 4.53 -21.22 7.38
CA THR A 121 5.49 -20.55 6.48
C THR A 121 5.74 -21.39 5.22
N VAL A 122 5.91 -22.71 5.38
CA VAL A 122 6.08 -23.64 4.23
C VAL A 122 4.82 -23.65 3.35
N HIS A 123 3.63 -23.69 3.96
CA HIS A 123 2.38 -23.61 3.20
C HIS A 123 2.22 -22.29 2.45
N LYS A 124 2.55 -21.14 3.06
CA LYS A 124 2.56 -19.84 2.39
C LYS A 124 3.52 -19.83 1.20
N PHE A 125 4.69 -20.43 1.37
CA PHE A 125 5.68 -20.55 0.31
C PHE A 125 5.22 -21.45 -0.85
N ILE A 126 4.53 -22.55 -0.57
CA ILE A 126 3.97 -23.41 -1.63
C ILE A 126 2.77 -22.73 -2.31
N ALA A 127 1.95 -21.99 -1.57
CA ALA A 127 0.76 -21.32 -2.08
C ALA A 127 1.06 -20.27 -3.18
N ILE A 128 2.29 -19.73 -3.21
CA ILE A 128 2.70 -18.76 -4.23
C ILE A 128 3.20 -19.40 -5.53
N GLU A 129 3.22 -20.74 -5.65
CA GLU A 129 3.69 -21.47 -6.83
C GLU A 129 3.02 -20.96 -8.12
N ASN A 130 1.69 -20.89 -8.15
CA ASN A 130 0.93 -20.45 -9.33
C ASN A 130 1.25 -19.01 -9.73
N VAL A 131 1.40 -18.13 -8.74
CA VAL A 131 1.71 -16.70 -8.96
C VAL A 131 3.13 -16.53 -9.48
N MET A 132 4.08 -17.25 -8.91
CA MET A 132 5.45 -17.30 -9.37
C MET A 132 5.49 -17.81 -10.82
N ASP A 133 4.81 -18.91 -11.12
CA ASP A 133 4.80 -19.47 -12.46
C ASP A 133 4.13 -18.56 -13.51
N TYR A 134 3.13 -17.76 -13.13
CA TYR A 134 2.61 -16.69 -13.98
C TYR A 134 3.67 -15.63 -14.31
N GLY A 135 4.56 -15.33 -13.36
CA GLY A 135 5.69 -14.42 -13.52
C GLY A 135 6.77 -14.88 -14.51
N ARG A 136 6.74 -16.14 -14.98
CA ARG A 136 7.73 -16.70 -15.94
C ARG A 136 7.83 -15.89 -17.24
N VAL A 137 6.75 -15.22 -17.63
CA VAL A 137 6.74 -14.34 -18.82
C VAL A 137 7.68 -13.13 -18.65
N ARG A 138 7.86 -12.64 -17.42
CA ARG A 138 8.71 -11.49 -17.12
C ARG A 138 10.18 -11.88 -16.99
N SER A 139 10.45 -13.00 -16.32
CA SER A 139 11.79 -13.57 -16.21
C SER A 139 11.73 -15.08 -16.04
N PRO A 140 12.65 -15.85 -16.65
CA PRO A 140 12.78 -17.28 -16.38
C PRO A 140 13.02 -17.61 -14.90
N LYS A 141 13.55 -16.66 -14.10
CA LYS A 141 13.87 -16.85 -12.67
C LYS A 141 12.64 -17.03 -11.78
N PHE A 142 11.45 -16.78 -12.33
CA PHE A 142 10.17 -17.03 -11.69
C PHE A 142 9.71 -18.49 -11.74
N ASP A 143 10.42 -19.37 -12.46
CA ASP A 143 10.10 -20.79 -12.48
C ASP A 143 10.26 -21.41 -11.08
N PHE A 144 9.12 -21.58 -10.40
CA PHE A 144 9.07 -21.94 -8.99
C PHE A 144 9.70 -23.32 -8.78
N LYS A 145 9.26 -24.29 -9.58
CA LYS A 145 9.73 -25.66 -9.50
C LYS A 145 11.23 -25.76 -9.78
N LYS A 146 11.72 -25.06 -10.80
CA LYS A 146 13.13 -25.10 -11.21
C LYS A 146 14.07 -24.44 -10.20
N PHE A 147 13.73 -23.28 -9.65
CA PHE A 147 14.67 -22.52 -8.82
C PHE A 147 14.49 -22.74 -7.32
N TYR A 148 13.34 -23.25 -6.88
CA TYR A 148 13.02 -23.33 -5.46
C TYR A 148 12.73 -24.76 -4.95
N ILE A 149 12.25 -25.68 -5.79
CA ILE A 149 11.77 -27.00 -5.33
C ILE A 149 12.65 -28.19 -5.73
N LEU A 150 13.05 -28.30 -7.01
CA LEU A 150 13.72 -29.51 -7.51
C LEU A 150 15.18 -29.62 -7.08
N GLY A 151 15.78 -30.81 -7.21
CA GLY A 151 17.21 -31.16 -7.11
C GLY A 151 17.95 -30.95 -5.77
N ASP A 152 19.29 -30.87 -5.82
CA ASP A 152 20.16 -30.99 -4.65
C ASP A 152 20.49 -29.65 -3.98
N ILE A 153 20.39 -29.63 -2.65
CA ILE A 153 20.70 -28.46 -1.82
C ILE A 153 22.15 -28.02 -2.04
N VAL A 154 22.32 -26.77 -2.45
CA VAL A 154 23.65 -26.13 -2.54
C VAL A 154 23.80 -25.13 -1.40
N PRO A 155 24.57 -25.43 -0.35
CA PRO A 155 24.69 -24.58 0.85
C PRO A 155 25.25 -23.18 0.58
N ASN A 156 25.99 -23.01 -0.53
CA ASN A 156 26.70 -21.79 -0.89
C ASN A 156 26.31 -21.26 -2.28
N ALA A 157 25.09 -21.58 -2.75
CA ALA A 157 24.62 -21.10 -4.05
C ALA A 157 24.58 -19.58 -4.08
N ALA A 158 25.26 -19.04 -5.08
CA ALA A 158 25.73 -17.68 -5.00
C ALA A 158 24.91 -16.67 -5.84
N SER A 159 23.89 -17.16 -6.53
CA SER A 159 22.79 -16.40 -7.10
C SER A 159 21.72 -17.41 -7.51
N ILE A 160 20.53 -16.94 -7.88
CA ILE A 160 19.54 -17.78 -8.56
C ILE A 160 20.16 -18.40 -9.83
N GLU A 161 21.13 -17.72 -10.47
CA GLU A 161 21.80 -18.18 -11.69
C GLU A 161 22.94 -19.17 -11.45
N GLY A 162 23.70 -19.01 -10.36
CA GLY A 162 24.72 -19.96 -9.92
C GLY A 162 24.13 -21.24 -9.32
N ALA A 163 22.81 -21.27 -9.15
CA ALA A 163 22.02 -22.39 -8.65
C ALA A 163 21.42 -23.22 -9.80
N ALA A 164 22.26 -23.66 -10.76
CA ALA A 164 21.87 -24.71 -11.69
C ALA A 164 21.57 -26.05 -10.99
N SER A 165 21.85 -26.16 -9.68
CA SER A 165 21.30 -27.17 -8.79
C SER A 165 20.29 -26.53 -7.82
N PRO A 166 19.11 -27.12 -7.67
CA PRO A 166 17.93 -26.48 -7.15
C PRO A 166 17.67 -26.92 -5.68
N ARG A 167 16.92 -26.12 -4.91
CA ARG A 167 16.89 -26.06 -3.42
C ARG A 167 17.99 -25.19 -2.81
N GLN A 168 17.55 -24.05 -2.28
CA GLN A 168 18.39 -23.10 -1.55
C GLN A 168 18.32 -23.46 -0.06
N LYS A 169 19.49 -23.56 0.60
CA LYS A 169 19.53 -23.96 2.03
C LYS A 169 18.78 -22.97 2.91
N TYR A 170 18.96 -21.67 2.69
CA TYR A 170 18.25 -20.61 3.39
C TYR A 170 17.47 -19.75 2.40
N MET A 171 16.26 -19.36 2.79
CA MET A 171 15.45 -18.38 2.06
C MET A 171 14.74 -17.44 3.04
N ALA A 172 14.53 -16.20 2.60
CA ALA A 172 13.68 -15.25 3.30
C ALA A 172 12.48 -14.85 2.43
N LEU A 173 11.30 -14.92 3.04
CA LEU A 173 10.02 -14.50 2.46
C LEU A 173 9.58 -13.23 3.17
N PHE A 174 9.43 -12.15 2.41
CA PHE A 174 8.85 -10.89 2.87
C PHE A 174 7.46 -10.72 2.29
N SER A 175 6.49 -10.34 3.14
CA SER A 175 5.14 -10.00 2.72
C SER A 175 4.83 -8.55 3.07
N PHE A 176 4.48 -7.76 2.05
CA PHE A 176 4.14 -6.35 2.17
C PHE A 176 2.61 -6.17 2.18
N PRO A 177 2.03 -5.74 3.31
CA PRO A 177 0.61 -5.42 3.35
C PRO A 177 0.23 -4.28 2.40
N GLU A 178 -1.04 -4.25 1.98
CA GLU A 178 -1.55 -3.24 1.05
C GLU A 178 -1.36 -1.81 1.55
N ILE A 179 -1.46 -1.56 2.86
CA ILE A 179 -1.25 -0.22 3.42
C ILE A 179 0.12 0.38 3.06
N PHE A 180 1.14 -0.46 2.82
CA PHE A 180 2.49 -0.03 2.45
C PHE A 180 2.66 0.21 0.94
N LYS A 181 2.00 -0.59 0.11
CA LYS A 181 2.16 -0.58 -1.36
C LYS A 181 1.02 0.13 -2.10
N ALA A 182 -0.08 0.43 -1.41
CA ALA A 182 -1.39 0.70 -1.97
C ALA A 182 -1.80 -0.40 -2.95
N GLN A 183 -1.64 -0.18 -4.26
CA GLN A 183 -2.01 -1.18 -5.27
C GLN A 183 -0.88 -2.16 -5.59
N ARG A 184 0.36 -1.67 -5.70
CA ARG A 184 1.54 -2.48 -6.03
C ARG A 184 2.84 -1.76 -5.69
N ILE A 185 3.90 -2.52 -5.48
CA ILE A 185 5.26 -1.95 -5.39
C ILE A 185 5.65 -1.41 -6.77
N LYS A 186 6.19 -0.20 -6.82
CA LYS A 186 6.64 0.43 -8.06
C LYS A 186 7.87 -0.33 -8.60
N PRO A 187 7.82 -0.87 -9.83
CA PRO A 187 8.97 -1.52 -10.43
C PRO A 187 10.16 -0.57 -10.58
N GLY A 188 11.36 -1.04 -10.24
CA GLY A 188 12.60 -0.26 -10.23
C GLY A 188 12.76 0.66 -9.01
N SER A 189 12.00 0.45 -7.94
CA SER A 189 12.09 1.25 -6.72
C SER A 189 12.59 0.49 -5.50
N LEU A 190 12.78 -0.82 -5.62
CA LEU A 190 13.22 -1.69 -4.54
C LEU A 190 14.73 -1.59 -4.39
N GLU A 191 15.19 -1.29 -3.18
CA GLU A 191 16.61 -1.24 -2.83
C GLU A 191 16.83 -1.89 -1.47
N LEU A 192 17.74 -2.84 -1.44
CA LEU A 192 18.17 -3.58 -0.25
C LEU A 192 19.60 -3.19 0.05
N ASN A 193 19.88 -2.67 1.24
CA ASN A 193 21.22 -2.36 1.72
C ASN A 193 21.54 -3.21 2.95
N PHE A 194 22.68 -3.91 2.91
CA PHE A 194 23.18 -4.76 3.98
C PHE A 194 24.42 -4.11 4.58
N TYR A 195 24.35 -3.81 5.88
CA TYR A 195 25.46 -3.26 6.64
C TYR A 195 25.96 -4.25 7.69
N VAL A 196 27.27 -4.30 7.89
CA VAL A 196 27.91 -5.03 8.99
C VAL A 196 28.84 -4.07 9.72
N THR A 197 28.62 -3.91 11.02
CA THR A 197 29.33 -2.98 11.91
C THR A 197 29.37 -1.55 11.33
N GLY A 198 28.24 -1.13 10.74
CA GLY A 198 28.08 0.19 10.10
C GLY A 198 28.66 0.33 8.70
N THR A 199 29.41 -0.66 8.19
CA THR A 199 29.97 -0.67 6.84
C THR A 199 28.98 -1.30 5.86
N LEU A 200 28.71 -0.64 4.73
CA LEU A 200 27.88 -1.20 3.67
C LEU A 200 28.63 -2.33 2.96
N ILE A 201 28.15 -3.57 3.09
CA ILE A 201 28.79 -4.76 2.50
C ILE A 201 28.07 -5.27 1.26
N GLY A 202 26.80 -4.88 1.06
CA GLY A 202 26.04 -5.27 -0.12
C GLY A 202 24.85 -4.37 -0.41
N THR A 203 24.57 -4.15 -1.70
CA THR A 203 23.37 -3.46 -2.17
C THR A 203 22.75 -4.24 -3.32
N ALA A 204 21.45 -4.54 -3.24
CA ALA A 204 20.70 -5.18 -4.31
C ALA A 204 19.49 -4.34 -4.73
N LYS A 205 19.24 -4.25 -6.04
CA LYS A 205 18.20 -3.39 -6.64
C LYS A 205 17.44 -4.12 -7.74
N ASP A 206 16.19 -3.73 -7.96
CA ASP A 206 15.33 -4.26 -9.03
C ASP A 206 15.43 -3.45 -10.34
N ASN A 207 16.66 -3.11 -10.76
CA ASN A 207 16.92 -2.16 -11.85
C ASN A 207 16.29 -2.56 -13.19
N LYS A 208 16.13 -3.86 -13.46
CA LYS A 208 15.54 -4.39 -14.70
C LYS A 208 14.01 -4.25 -14.76
N ARG A 209 13.34 -3.96 -13.64
CA ARG A 209 11.86 -3.85 -13.54
C ARG A 209 11.09 -5.09 -13.98
N ASN A 210 11.77 -6.22 -14.11
CA ASN A 210 11.20 -7.51 -14.50
C ASN A 210 10.90 -8.40 -13.30
N GLY A 211 11.09 -7.90 -12.07
CA GLY A 211 10.92 -8.65 -10.84
C GLY A 211 12.18 -9.39 -10.36
N GLU A 212 13.29 -9.33 -11.11
CA GLU A 212 14.59 -9.80 -10.61
C GLU A 212 15.23 -8.76 -9.69
N ILE A 213 15.86 -9.22 -8.63
CA ILE A 213 16.62 -8.38 -7.70
C ILE A 213 18.09 -8.70 -7.90
N ILE A 214 18.84 -7.68 -8.26
CA ILE A 214 20.20 -7.81 -8.75
C ILE A 214 21.15 -7.16 -7.77
N GLU A 215 22.19 -7.87 -7.37
CA GLU A 215 23.26 -7.29 -6.59
C GLU A 215 24.00 -6.23 -7.42
N THR A 216 24.03 -5.01 -6.92
CA THR A 216 24.77 -3.87 -7.50
C THR A 216 26.09 -3.59 -6.77
N LEU A 217 26.19 -4.00 -5.51
CA LEU A 217 27.38 -3.93 -4.69
C LEU A 217 27.48 -5.21 -3.86
N GLY A 218 28.67 -5.80 -3.82
CA GLY A 218 28.94 -7.06 -3.14
C GLY A 218 29.85 -7.96 -3.98
N PRO A 219 30.15 -9.18 -3.50
CA PRO A 219 31.12 -10.06 -4.16
C PRO A 219 30.63 -10.66 -5.49
N ARG A 220 29.34 -10.51 -5.83
CA ARG A 220 28.72 -10.99 -7.07
C ARG A 220 27.84 -9.93 -7.73
N THR A 221 28.46 -8.80 -8.03
CA THR A 221 27.83 -7.72 -8.79
C THR A 221 27.22 -8.26 -10.10
N ASN A 222 26.00 -7.83 -10.40
CA ASN A 222 25.10 -8.29 -11.47
C ASN A 222 24.45 -9.67 -11.30
N GLY A 223 24.69 -10.37 -10.18
CA GLY A 223 24.01 -11.62 -9.86
C GLY A 223 22.57 -11.40 -9.36
N VAL A 224 21.65 -12.29 -9.76
CA VAL A 224 20.27 -12.27 -9.23
C VAL A 224 20.23 -12.91 -7.84
N VAL A 225 19.86 -12.15 -6.82
CA VAL A 225 19.86 -12.58 -5.41
C VAL A 225 18.47 -12.97 -4.90
N GLY A 226 17.43 -12.63 -5.66
CA GLY A 226 16.04 -12.83 -5.27
C GLY A 226 15.07 -12.38 -6.36
N THR A 227 13.78 -12.52 -6.07
CA THR A 227 12.67 -12.10 -6.93
C THR A 227 11.63 -11.32 -6.13
N VAL A 228 10.94 -10.39 -6.80
CA VAL A 228 9.84 -9.61 -6.24
C VAL A 228 8.61 -9.70 -7.13
N LEU A 229 7.49 -10.04 -6.50
CA LEU A 229 6.15 -10.01 -7.05
C LEU A 229 5.52 -8.65 -6.70
N TYR A 230 5.58 -7.72 -7.65
CA TYR A 230 5.20 -6.32 -7.42
C TYR A 230 3.74 -6.12 -7.01
N GLU A 231 2.83 -6.87 -7.62
CA GLU A 231 1.39 -6.73 -7.44
C GLU A 231 0.95 -7.35 -6.12
N GLU A 232 1.45 -8.55 -5.85
CA GLU A 232 1.15 -9.32 -4.64
C GLU A 232 1.89 -8.75 -3.42
N GLY A 233 3.00 -8.03 -3.62
CA GLY A 233 3.79 -7.50 -2.54
C GLY A 233 4.54 -8.62 -1.82
N ILE A 234 5.16 -9.52 -2.58
CA ILE A 234 5.94 -10.63 -2.05
C ILE A 234 7.38 -10.50 -2.54
N LEU A 235 8.33 -10.66 -1.63
CA LEU A 235 9.75 -10.61 -1.93
C LEU A 235 10.40 -11.90 -1.42
N LEU A 236 11.13 -12.57 -2.31
CA LEU A 236 11.86 -13.80 -2.03
C LEU A 236 13.36 -13.56 -2.20
N LEU A 237 14.13 -13.84 -1.15
CA LEU A 237 15.59 -13.77 -1.18
C LEU A 237 16.20 -15.15 -1.01
N THR A 238 17.14 -15.48 -1.89
CA THR A 238 17.71 -16.82 -2.02
C THR A 238 19.22 -16.85 -2.20
N GLY A 239 19.90 -15.70 -2.20
CA GLY A 239 21.37 -15.68 -2.25
C GLY A 239 21.99 -16.27 -0.98
N ASN A 240 22.63 -17.44 -1.10
CA ASN A 240 23.20 -18.22 0.01
C ASN A 240 24.73 -18.12 0.14
N TYR A 241 25.36 -17.25 -0.64
CA TYR A 241 26.80 -17.00 -0.57
C TYR A 241 27.16 -15.96 0.48
N SER A 242 28.35 -16.14 1.05
CA SER A 242 28.91 -15.19 1.99
C SER A 242 29.20 -13.84 1.30
N LEU A 243 28.62 -12.77 1.85
CA LEU A 243 28.93 -11.39 1.50
C LEU A 243 30.24 -10.93 2.14
N ASP A 244 30.56 -11.47 3.31
CA ASP A 244 31.81 -11.25 4.04
C ASP A 244 32.14 -12.51 4.85
N SER A 245 33.23 -13.20 4.48
CA SER A 245 33.66 -14.42 5.17
C SER A 245 34.38 -14.15 6.50
N SER A 246 34.76 -12.91 6.78
CA SER A 246 35.50 -12.53 7.99
C SER A 246 34.60 -12.30 9.21
N VAL A 247 33.30 -12.16 8.98
CA VAL A 247 32.31 -11.90 10.03
C VAL A 247 31.30 -13.04 10.11
N GLN A 248 30.93 -13.42 11.32
CA GLN A 248 29.83 -14.32 11.61
C GLN A 248 28.90 -13.66 12.64
N ASP A 249 27.60 -13.82 12.45
CA ASP A 249 26.58 -13.21 13.29
C ASP A 249 25.42 -14.20 13.54
N GLY A 250 24.57 -13.92 14.53
CA GLY A 250 23.50 -14.80 15.01
C GLY A 250 22.28 -14.96 14.09
N TYR A 251 22.45 -15.04 12.76
CA TYR A 251 21.33 -15.06 11.80
C TYR A 251 20.40 -16.25 11.95
N LEU A 252 20.89 -17.36 12.50
CA LEU A 252 20.13 -18.60 12.58
C LEU A 252 19.44 -18.81 13.93
N CYS A 253 19.58 -17.85 14.85
CA CYS A 253 18.93 -17.87 16.15
C CYS A 253 17.40 -18.10 16.01
N PRO A 254 16.79 -18.96 16.85
CA PRO A 254 15.34 -19.10 16.89
C PRO A 254 14.64 -17.78 17.25
N VAL A 255 13.39 -17.62 16.83
CA VAL A 255 12.53 -16.50 17.25
C VAL A 255 11.48 -16.93 18.29
N THR A 256 11.34 -18.23 18.51
CA THR A 256 10.46 -18.85 19.52
C THR A 256 11.24 -19.95 20.23
N GLY A 257 11.03 -20.13 21.55
CA GLY A 257 11.69 -21.18 22.32
C GLY A 257 11.38 -22.58 21.79
N THR A 258 12.37 -23.48 21.82
CA THR A 258 12.38 -24.78 21.15
C THR A 258 11.84 -25.96 21.98
N SER A 259 11.19 -25.73 23.12
CA SER A 259 10.67 -26.83 23.94
C SER A 259 9.33 -26.53 24.59
N THR A 260 8.38 -27.47 24.41
CA THR A 260 7.11 -27.54 25.14
C THR A 260 7.29 -27.86 26.63
N THR A 261 8.49 -28.25 27.07
CA THR A 261 8.81 -28.56 28.47
C THR A 261 9.53 -27.43 29.20
N ILE A 262 10.02 -26.39 28.50
CA ILE A 262 10.60 -25.20 29.12
C ILE A 262 10.10 -23.96 28.36
N LYS A 263 8.89 -23.52 28.69
CA LYS A 263 8.42 -22.16 28.36
C LYS A 263 9.04 -21.21 29.41
N GLY A 264 10.16 -20.57 29.08
CA GLY A 264 10.78 -19.54 29.92
C GLY A 264 12.31 -19.52 29.86
N PRO A 265 12.93 -18.45 30.42
CA PRO A 265 14.33 -18.12 30.25
C PRO A 265 15.23 -19.09 31.01
N GLY A 266 15.57 -20.20 30.35
CA GLY A 266 16.63 -21.11 30.76
C GLY A 266 17.87 -20.77 29.96
N ALA A 267 19.03 -20.68 30.61
CA ALA A 267 20.33 -20.39 30.01
C ALA A 267 20.62 -21.32 28.82
N VAL A 268 20.24 -20.89 27.60
CA VAL A 268 20.55 -21.65 26.39
C VAL A 268 21.96 -21.27 25.99
N THR A 269 22.89 -22.22 26.14
CA THR A 269 24.26 -22.06 25.66
C THR A 269 24.24 -21.74 24.17
N LEU A 270 24.99 -20.70 23.77
CA LEU A 270 25.21 -20.38 22.35
C LEU A 270 25.58 -21.67 21.61
N GLN A 271 24.78 -22.05 20.63
CA GLN A 271 25.20 -23.07 19.68
C GLN A 271 25.98 -22.36 18.58
N ASP A 272 27.22 -22.78 18.33
CA ASP A 272 27.99 -22.29 17.18
C ASP A 272 27.23 -22.50 15.85
N ALA A 273 26.33 -23.48 15.82
CA ALA A 273 25.40 -23.74 14.71
C ALA A 273 24.41 -22.59 14.43
N TRP A 274 24.24 -21.62 15.34
CA TRP A 274 23.35 -20.47 15.14
C TRP A 274 24.03 -19.26 14.49
N LYS A 275 25.35 -19.31 14.39
CA LYS A 275 26.13 -18.28 13.71
C LYS A 275 26.36 -18.69 12.26
N ASP A 276 26.25 -17.74 11.35
CA ASP A 276 26.58 -17.93 9.94
C ASP A 276 27.21 -16.65 9.40
N ASN A 277 27.81 -16.72 8.22
CA ASN A 277 28.28 -15.53 7.51
C ASN A 277 27.09 -14.73 6.94
N PRO A 278 27.24 -13.40 6.74
CA PRO A 278 26.22 -12.57 6.10
C PRO A 278 25.88 -13.10 4.71
N LYS A 279 24.59 -13.36 4.47
CA LYS A 279 24.02 -13.85 3.21
C LYS A 279 22.77 -13.06 2.87
N TRP A 280 22.43 -12.90 1.59
CA TRP A 280 21.15 -12.27 1.19
C TRP A 280 19.93 -13.01 1.74
N ALA A 281 19.99 -14.34 1.87
CA ALA A 281 18.92 -15.12 2.51
C ALA A 281 18.71 -14.78 4.00
N HIS A 282 19.71 -14.19 4.67
CA HIS A 282 19.62 -13.73 6.06
C HIS A 282 19.18 -12.27 6.19
N PHE A 283 18.91 -11.59 5.07
CA PHE A 283 18.49 -10.19 5.07
C PHE A 283 17.26 -9.97 5.96
N GLY A 284 17.31 -8.91 6.78
CA GLY A 284 16.26 -8.57 7.72
C GLY A 284 16.13 -9.53 8.90
N ALA A 285 17.15 -10.32 9.22
CA ALA A 285 17.21 -11.06 10.49
C ALA A 285 17.57 -10.08 11.62
N TYR A 286 16.62 -9.78 12.50
CA TYR A 286 16.83 -8.92 13.67
C TYR A 286 16.31 -9.55 14.97
N GLU A 287 15.31 -10.43 14.89
CA GLU A 287 14.66 -11.00 16.07
C GLU A 287 15.43 -12.17 16.70
N SER A 288 15.37 -12.27 18.02
CA SER A 288 15.79 -13.45 18.79
C SER A 288 14.86 -13.69 19.97
N PHE A 289 14.61 -14.96 20.30
CA PHE A 289 13.76 -15.34 21.45
C PHE A 289 14.40 -15.05 22.83
N ILE A 290 15.69 -14.74 22.87
CA ILE A 290 16.48 -14.56 24.10
C ILE A 290 16.32 -13.13 24.61
N GLN A 291 15.87 -12.98 25.87
CA GLN A 291 15.66 -11.67 26.48
C GLN A 291 16.95 -11.15 27.15
N PRO A 292 17.08 -9.83 27.38
CA PRO A 292 18.23 -9.25 28.06
C PRO A 292 18.49 -9.81 29.47
N THR A 293 17.45 -10.34 30.13
CA THR A 293 17.52 -10.96 31.47
C THR A 293 18.11 -12.37 31.47
N ASP A 294 18.20 -13.01 30.30
CA ASP A 294 18.46 -14.45 30.18
C ASP A 294 19.95 -14.76 30.05
N SER A 295 20.77 -13.73 29.81
CA SER A 295 22.22 -13.82 29.96
C SER A 295 22.86 -12.45 30.16
N VAL A 296 23.99 -12.42 30.88
CA VAL A 296 24.88 -11.24 31.00
C VAL A 296 25.58 -10.90 29.67
N PHE A 297 25.39 -11.74 28.64
CA PHE A 297 25.92 -11.61 27.28
C PHE A 297 24.79 -11.34 26.26
N SER A 298 23.82 -10.47 26.61
CA SER A 298 22.68 -10.08 25.75
C SER A 298 23.05 -9.50 24.37
N GLN A 299 24.35 -9.44 24.03
CA GLN A 299 24.91 -8.93 22.78
C GLN A 299 25.29 -10.02 21.75
N SER A 300 25.06 -11.32 22.03
CA SER A 300 25.62 -12.41 21.19
C SER A 300 24.62 -13.31 20.45
N TYR A 301 23.30 -13.06 20.57
CA TYR A 301 22.31 -14.05 20.12
C TYR A 301 21.48 -13.63 18.90
N ALA A 302 21.14 -12.36 18.74
CA ALA A 302 20.59 -11.82 17.50
C ALA A 302 21.72 -11.30 16.60
N PRO A 303 21.46 -10.98 15.32
CA PRO A 303 22.45 -10.27 14.50
C PRO A 303 22.73 -8.87 15.06
N VAL A 304 23.78 -8.73 15.88
CA VAL A 304 24.09 -7.47 16.60
C VAL A 304 25.00 -6.57 15.77
N SER A 305 25.84 -7.17 14.93
CA SER A 305 26.72 -6.42 14.03
C SER A 305 25.98 -6.03 12.74
N SER A 306 24.95 -6.79 12.38
CA SER A 306 24.24 -6.62 11.11
C SER A 306 23.08 -5.64 11.21
N SER A 307 22.98 -4.74 10.23
CA SER A 307 21.82 -3.87 10.05
C SER A 307 21.40 -3.82 8.60
N TYR A 308 20.11 -3.60 8.38
CA TYR A 308 19.52 -3.71 7.05
C TYR A 308 18.63 -2.52 6.78
N GLU A 309 18.59 -2.11 5.52
CA GLU A 309 17.69 -1.08 5.04
C GLU A 309 17.00 -1.55 3.75
N LEU A 310 15.67 -1.57 3.79
CA LEU A 310 14.79 -1.94 2.68
C LEU A 310 14.00 -0.70 2.27
N LYS A 311 14.24 -0.20 1.07
CA LYS A 311 13.51 0.93 0.48
C LYS A 311 12.63 0.45 -0.64
N PHE A 312 11.40 0.94 -0.69
CA PHE A 312 10.50 0.74 -1.82
C PHE A 312 9.52 1.89 -1.94
N LYS A 313 8.90 2.02 -3.11
CA LYS A 313 7.80 2.95 -3.35
C LYS A 313 6.53 2.18 -3.67
N GLY A 314 5.43 2.49 -3.00
CA GLY A 314 4.10 2.03 -3.42
C GLY A 314 3.65 2.73 -4.70
N THR A 315 2.58 2.24 -5.31
CA THR A 315 1.91 2.89 -6.44
C THR A 315 0.45 3.04 -6.06
N ASN A 316 -0.02 4.28 -5.97
CA ASN A 316 -1.43 4.58 -5.82
C ASN A 316 -1.94 5.33 -7.06
N THR A 317 -2.86 4.69 -7.79
CA THR A 317 -3.54 5.29 -8.93
C THR A 317 -4.90 5.79 -8.46
N ILE A 318 -4.98 7.10 -8.26
CA ILE A 318 -6.26 7.79 -8.08
C ILE A 318 -6.93 7.86 -9.46
N PRO A 319 -8.10 7.25 -9.66
CA PRO A 319 -8.85 7.42 -10.89
C PRO A 319 -9.24 8.89 -11.03
N THR A 320 -9.14 9.44 -12.23
CA THR A 320 -9.51 10.84 -12.48
C THR A 320 -10.37 10.92 -13.71
N LEU A 321 -11.60 11.40 -13.55
CA LEU A 321 -12.49 11.71 -14.67
C LEU A 321 -12.15 13.11 -15.19
N THR A 322 -11.90 13.22 -16.49
CA THR A 322 -11.75 14.51 -17.17
C THR A 322 -12.92 14.70 -18.11
N MET A 323 -13.67 15.78 -17.92
CA MET A 323 -14.78 16.18 -18.78
C MET A 323 -14.43 17.49 -19.48
N PHE A 324 -14.83 17.61 -20.74
CA PHE A 324 -14.72 18.84 -21.51
C PHE A 324 -16.14 19.35 -21.79
N ALA A 325 -16.46 20.52 -21.27
CA ALA A 325 -17.69 21.23 -21.58
C ALA A 325 -17.38 22.33 -22.58
N HIS A 326 -17.89 22.18 -23.81
CA HIS A 326 -17.68 23.12 -24.90
C HIS A 326 -18.78 24.18 -24.90
N ALA A 327 -18.38 25.42 -25.13
CA ALA A 327 -19.27 26.55 -25.38
C ALA A 327 -18.82 27.20 -26.69
N ASP A 328 -19.34 26.66 -27.79
CA ASP A 328 -18.89 26.98 -29.13
C ASP A 328 -19.37 28.36 -29.59
N LYS A 329 -18.84 28.81 -30.73
CA LYS A 329 -19.26 30.07 -31.35
C LYS A 329 -20.75 30.01 -31.67
N ASN A 330 -21.43 31.13 -31.46
CA ASN A 330 -22.88 31.26 -31.60
C ASN A 330 -23.73 30.40 -30.64
N GLU A 331 -23.15 29.75 -29.63
CA GLU A 331 -23.92 29.10 -28.55
C GLU A 331 -23.90 29.91 -27.26
N PHE A 332 -24.95 29.73 -26.45
CA PHE A 332 -25.12 30.37 -25.14
C PHE A 332 -25.13 31.91 -25.18
N ASN A 333 -25.66 32.51 -26.25
CA ASN A 333 -25.63 33.98 -26.44
C ASN A 333 -26.77 34.73 -25.75
N TRP A 334 -27.69 34.02 -25.09
CA TRP A 334 -28.81 34.63 -24.37
C TRP A 334 -29.13 33.83 -23.10
N SER A 335 -29.78 34.48 -22.14
CA SER A 335 -30.27 33.84 -20.91
C SER A 335 -31.79 33.87 -20.91
N ASN A 336 -32.41 32.76 -20.48
CA ASN A 336 -33.86 32.71 -20.28
C ASN A 336 -34.32 33.58 -19.11
N ASN A 337 -33.40 34.10 -18.30
CA ASN A 337 -33.73 34.99 -17.20
C ASN A 337 -33.82 36.44 -17.71
N LEU A 338 -34.98 37.08 -17.52
CA LEU A 338 -35.31 38.47 -17.89
C LEU A 338 -34.46 39.56 -17.20
N THR A 339 -33.42 39.18 -16.45
CA THR A 339 -32.44 40.10 -15.86
C THR A 339 -31.69 40.98 -16.87
N TYR A 340 -31.85 40.72 -18.18
CA TYR A 340 -31.26 41.53 -19.25
C TYR A 340 -32.07 42.77 -19.63
N VAL A 341 -33.32 42.90 -19.18
CA VAL A 341 -34.19 44.02 -19.54
C VAL A 341 -33.68 45.33 -18.90
N ASP A 342 -33.76 46.46 -19.61
CA ASP A 342 -33.34 47.74 -19.02
C ASP A 342 -34.17 48.07 -17.77
N ARG A 343 -33.47 48.38 -16.67
CA ARG A 343 -34.11 48.69 -15.39
C ARG A 343 -35.11 49.84 -15.51
N ASN A 344 -34.80 50.88 -16.27
CA ASN A 344 -35.69 52.04 -16.40
C ASN A 344 -36.97 51.69 -17.17
N PHE A 345 -36.92 50.67 -18.03
CA PHE A 345 -38.08 50.10 -18.71
C PHE A 345 -38.86 49.13 -17.79
N ALA A 346 -38.18 48.37 -16.95
CA ALA A 346 -38.81 47.34 -16.10
C ALA A 346 -39.31 47.83 -14.72
N THR A 347 -38.83 48.97 -14.22
CA THR A 347 -39.14 49.43 -12.86
C THR A 347 -40.55 50.01 -12.78
N GLY A 348 -41.40 49.42 -11.94
CA GLY A 348 -42.78 49.85 -11.77
C GLY A 348 -43.75 49.29 -12.82
N SER A 349 -43.25 48.48 -13.75
CA SER A 349 -44.04 47.83 -14.80
C SER A 349 -44.42 46.40 -14.43
N THR A 350 -45.63 45.99 -14.79
CA THR A 350 -46.10 44.60 -14.65
C THR A 350 -45.56 43.71 -15.78
N TYR A 351 -45.58 42.39 -15.61
CA TYR A 351 -45.19 41.44 -16.66
C TYR A 351 -45.95 41.69 -17.98
N GLN A 352 -47.23 42.05 -17.89
CA GLN A 352 -48.06 42.38 -19.05
C GLN A 352 -47.55 43.62 -19.79
N GLU A 353 -47.04 44.62 -19.08
CA GLU A 353 -46.49 45.83 -19.71
C GLU A 353 -45.11 45.59 -20.33
N ILE A 354 -44.35 44.63 -19.79
CA ILE A 354 -42.98 44.32 -20.24
C ILE A 354 -42.98 43.37 -21.44
N ALA A 355 -43.74 42.28 -21.39
CA ALA A 355 -43.62 41.16 -22.33
C ALA A 355 -44.85 40.98 -23.24
N VAL A 356 -46.02 41.48 -22.87
CA VAL A 356 -47.28 41.21 -23.59
C VAL A 356 -47.63 42.36 -24.53
N ALA A 357 -47.82 42.06 -25.80
CA ALA A 357 -48.28 43.00 -26.83
C ALA A 357 -49.81 43.04 -26.93
N GLU A 358 -50.45 41.87 -26.83
CA GLU A 358 -51.91 41.74 -26.93
C GLU A 358 -52.36 40.55 -26.08
N THR A 359 -53.45 40.72 -25.30
CA THR A 359 -54.04 39.65 -24.50
C THR A 359 -55.57 39.70 -24.59
N GLY A 360 -56.18 38.55 -24.84
CA GLY A 360 -57.62 38.38 -24.97
C GLY A 360 -58.03 36.92 -24.77
N SER A 361 -59.33 36.62 -24.92
CA SER A 361 -59.88 35.27 -24.69
C SER A 361 -59.42 34.20 -25.69
N THR A 362 -58.85 34.61 -26.83
CA THR A 362 -58.39 33.71 -27.92
C THR A 362 -57.01 34.08 -28.47
N VAL A 363 -56.40 35.15 -27.98
CA VAL A 363 -55.11 35.67 -28.48
C VAL A 363 -54.22 36.04 -27.31
N TYR A 364 -52.99 35.55 -27.37
CA TYR A 364 -51.88 36.02 -26.56
C TYR A 364 -50.73 36.28 -27.53
N ARG A 365 -50.27 37.53 -27.59
CA ARG A 365 -49.12 37.94 -28.40
C ARG A 365 -48.11 38.63 -27.51
N GLU A 366 -46.86 38.23 -27.64
CA GLU A 366 -45.73 38.87 -26.96
C GLU A 366 -45.18 40.02 -27.80
N LYS A 367 -44.50 40.96 -27.14
CA LYS A 367 -43.84 42.07 -27.84
C LYS A 367 -42.70 41.55 -28.70
N GLU A 368 -42.69 41.98 -29.96
CA GLU A 368 -41.63 41.65 -30.92
C GLU A 368 -40.27 42.22 -30.51
N TYR A 369 -40.28 43.38 -29.81
CA TYR A 369 -39.07 44.06 -29.33
C TYR A 369 -39.21 44.41 -27.85
N ILE A 370 -38.19 44.06 -27.07
CA ILE A 370 -38.06 44.41 -25.65
C ILE A 370 -36.75 45.19 -25.49
N GLU A 371 -36.78 46.27 -24.70
CA GLU A 371 -35.60 47.11 -24.48
C GLU A 371 -34.60 46.41 -23.55
N VAL A 372 -33.43 46.08 -24.11
CA VAL A 372 -32.34 45.36 -23.43
C VAL A 372 -31.33 46.33 -22.83
N LYS A 373 -30.81 46.00 -21.65
CA LYS A 373 -29.72 46.76 -21.03
C LYS A 373 -28.42 46.55 -21.81
N ASN A 374 -27.87 47.61 -22.36
CA ASN A 374 -26.50 47.57 -22.86
C ASN A 374 -25.50 47.50 -21.68
N THR A 375 -24.75 46.40 -21.61
CA THR A 375 -23.76 46.10 -20.57
C THR A 375 -22.32 46.28 -21.06
N ILE A 376 -22.12 46.73 -22.30
CA ILE A 376 -20.80 46.95 -22.90
C ILE A 376 -20.31 48.35 -22.52
N SER A 377 -19.14 48.40 -21.88
CA SER A 377 -18.47 49.65 -21.54
C SER A 377 -17.52 50.09 -22.67
N SER A 378 -17.46 51.39 -22.91
CA SER A 378 -16.41 52.00 -23.75
C SER A 378 -15.14 52.22 -22.93
N SER A 379 -13.99 52.21 -23.60
CA SER A 379 -12.71 52.65 -23.02
C SER A 379 -12.61 54.18 -22.88
N PHE A 380 -13.55 54.94 -23.46
CA PHE A 380 -13.61 56.40 -23.40
C PHE A 380 -14.69 56.87 -22.41
N ALA A 381 -14.35 57.89 -21.60
CA ALA A 381 -15.30 58.54 -20.71
C ALA A 381 -16.43 59.22 -21.50
N ASN A 382 -17.67 59.09 -21.01
CA ASN A 382 -18.89 59.66 -21.61
C ASN A 382 -19.28 59.13 -23.00
N TYR A 383 -18.77 57.95 -23.39
CA TYR A 383 -19.19 57.28 -24.62
C TYR A 383 -19.73 55.88 -24.30
N SER A 384 -20.88 55.51 -24.86
CA SER A 384 -21.39 54.13 -24.78
C SER A 384 -20.98 53.37 -26.04
N ALA A 385 -20.41 52.18 -25.87
CA ALA A 385 -20.14 51.30 -27.00
C ALA A 385 -21.46 50.75 -27.56
N SER A 386 -21.49 50.46 -28.86
CA SER A 386 -22.67 49.84 -29.51
C SER A 386 -23.00 48.51 -28.86
N TYR A 387 -24.30 48.21 -28.74
CA TYR A 387 -24.78 46.95 -28.20
C TYR A 387 -24.25 45.75 -29.00
N GLN A 388 -23.84 44.69 -28.29
CA GLN A 388 -23.52 43.38 -28.84
C GLN A 388 -24.01 42.32 -27.86
N ASP A 389 -24.39 41.15 -28.38
CA ASP A 389 -24.80 40.03 -27.55
C ASP A 389 -23.61 39.49 -26.77
N GLN A 390 -23.74 39.50 -25.45
CA GLN A 390 -22.78 38.90 -24.54
C GLN A 390 -23.48 38.22 -23.36
N THR A 391 -22.94 37.09 -22.95
CA THR A 391 -23.37 36.36 -21.76
C THR A 391 -22.20 36.12 -20.82
N PHE A 392 -22.50 35.80 -19.57
CA PHE A 392 -21.49 35.52 -18.56
C PHE A 392 -21.68 34.09 -18.06
N ILE A 393 -20.69 33.25 -18.34
CA ILE A 393 -20.65 31.88 -17.81
C ILE A 393 -20.07 31.98 -16.39
N THR A 394 -20.86 31.58 -15.40
CA THR A 394 -20.49 31.65 -13.98
C THR A 394 -20.34 30.28 -13.34
N LYS A 395 -21.06 29.28 -13.84
CA LYS A 395 -21.11 27.92 -13.32
C LYS A 395 -21.31 26.95 -14.47
N VAL A 396 -20.76 25.74 -14.31
CA VAL A 396 -21.01 24.60 -15.17
C VAL A 396 -21.62 23.50 -14.31
N ASN A 397 -22.83 23.09 -14.65
CA ASN A 397 -23.52 21.99 -13.98
C ASN A 397 -23.24 20.68 -14.72
N ILE A 398 -23.14 19.60 -13.96
CA ILE A 398 -22.89 18.24 -14.44
C ILE A 398 -24.12 17.43 -14.07
N TYR A 399 -24.71 16.79 -15.06
CA TYR A 399 -25.91 15.96 -14.92
C TYR A 399 -25.57 14.51 -15.23
N ASP A 400 -26.30 13.56 -14.65
CA ASP A 400 -26.27 12.16 -15.04
C ASP A 400 -27.17 11.89 -16.26
N GLU A 401 -27.33 10.61 -16.62
CA GLU A 401 -28.15 10.19 -17.76
C GLU A 401 -29.66 10.44 -17.60
N ASP A 402 -30.12 10.64 -16.35
CA ASP A 402 -31.51 10.89 -15.99
C ASP A 402 -31.79 12.39 -15.73
N ASP A 403 -30.89 13.28 -16.17
CA ASP A 403 -30.93 14.73 -15.95
C ASP A 403 -30.88 15.15 -14.46
N ILE A 404 -30.34 14.31 -13.57
CA ILE A 404 -30.14 14.64 -12.15
C ILE A 404 -28.80 15.37 -11.99
N LEU A 405 -28.82 16.51 -11.29
CA LEU A 405 -27.63 17.30 -11.01
C LEU A 405 -26.69 16.55 -10.04
N ILE A 406 -25.54 16.09 -10.53
CA ILE A 406 -24.52 15.38 -9.75
C ILE A 406 -23.37 16.28 -9.31
N GLY A 407 -23.22 17.47 -9.89
CA GLY A 407 -22.20 18.43 -9.47
C GLY A 407 -22.30 19.81 -10.10
N THR A 408 -21.80 20.83 -9.40
CA THR A 408 -21.71 22.21 -9.90
C THR A 408 -20.30 22.74 -9.75
N ALA A 409 -19.65 23.06 -10.87
CA ALA A 409 -18.37 23.75 -10.91
C ALA A 409 -18.59 25.26 -10.99
N LYS A 410 -18.23 26.01 -9.95
CA LYS A 410 -18.34 27.47 -9.92
C LYS A 410 -17.02 28.12 -10.32
N LEU A 411 -17.09 29.10 -11.21
CA LEU A 411 -15.93 29.90 -11.63
C LEU A 411 -15.68 31.03 -10.62
N ALA A 412 -14.42 31.26 -10.27
CA ALA A 412 -14.04 32.35 -9.34
C ALA A 412 -14.28 33.73 -9.95
N LYS A 413 -14.07 33.87 -11.26
CA LYS A 413 -14.42 35.05 -12.06
C LYS A 413 -15.32 34.60 -13.21
N PRO A 414 -16.49 35.23 -13.40
CA PRO A 414 -17.32 34.97 -14.58
C PRO A 414 -16.53 35.22 -15.86
N VAL A 415 -16.78 34.40 -16.88
CA VAL A 415 -16.14 34.54 -18.19
C VAL A 415 -17.17 35.11 -19.17
N THR A 416 -16.83 36.21 -19.84
CA THR A 416 -17.67 36.84 -20.86
C THR A 416 -17.60 36.06 -22.16
N LYS A 417 -18.75 35.59 -22.65
CA LYS A 417 -18.91 34.91 -23.94
C LYS A 417 -19.61 35.85 -24.91
N THR A 418 -19.01 36.04 -26.09
CA THR A 418 -19.66 36.72 -27.22
C THR A 418 -19.91 35.71 -28.35
N ASN A 419 -20.66 36.10 -29.37
CA ASN A 419 -20.95 35.25 -30.54
C ASN A 419 -19.66 34.74 -31.23
N SER A 420 -18.60 35.55 -31.23
CA SER A 420 -17.33 35.24 -31.92
C SER A 420 -16.35 34.40 -31.10
N THR A 421 -16.52 34.35 -29.77
CA THR A 421 -15.60 33.69 -28.85
C THR A 421 -16.03 32.25 -28.62
N ASP A 422 -15.08 31.33 -28.48
CA ASP A 422 -15.29 29.94 -28.07
C ASP A 422 -14.61 29.69 -26.72
N TYR A 423 -15.21 28.83 -25.89
CA TYR A 423 -14.59 28.37 -24.65
C TYR A 423 -14.71 26.86 -24.50
N THR A 424 -13.72 26.27 -23.85
CA THR A 424 -13.77 24.89 -23.40
C THR A 424 -13.40 24.85 -21.92
N PHE A 425 -14.32 24.38 -21.09
CA PHE A 425 -14.09 24.18 -19.67
C PHE A 425 -13.62 22.76 -19.42
N LYS A 426 -12.37 22.64 -18.98
CA LYS A 426 -11.79 21.36 -18.55
C LYS A 426 -12.13 21.14 -17.07
N LEU A 427 -13.00 20.17 -16.81
CA LEU A 427 -13.37 19.73 -15.48
C LEU A 427 -12.55 18.47 -15.14
N LYS A 428 -11.91 18.47 -13.98
CA LYS A 428 -11.18 17.30 -13.47
C LYS A 428 -11.72 16.90 -12.11
N ILE A 429 -12.22 15.68 -12.02
CA ILE A 429 -12.73 15.08 -10.78
C ILE A 429 -11.78 13.93 -10.42
N ASP A 430 -11.24 13.98 -9.21
CA ASP A 430 -10.52 12.85 -8.63
C ASP A 430 -11.58 11.92 -7.99
N LEU A 431 -11.64 10.66 -8.44
CA LEU A 431 -12.62 9.64 -8.04
C LEU A 431 -12.09 8.73 -6.94
#